data_AF-A0AA44ICF4-F1
#
_entry.id   AF-A0AA44ICF4-F1
#
_cell.length_a   1.000
_cell.length_b   1.000
_cell.length_c   1.000
_cell.angle_alpha   90.00
_cell.angle_beta   90.00
_cell.angle_gamma   90.00
#
_symmetry.space_group_name_H-M   'P 1'
#
loop_
_entity.id
_entity.type
_entity.pdbx_description
1 polymer ?
#
loop_
_entity_poly.entity_id
_entity_poly.type
_entity_poly.pdbx_seq_one_letter_code
_entity_poly.pdbx_strand_id
1 'polypeptide(L)'
;MSPQPDWHGQSAGKMKHHRRDALDVNHLSEEEQRTALVRETRALADDAQKQEAGHNPPGKDRLVKACAGGLLHEGTLTSHTSSTKRHGQSQLDVHPALKNVLDQVENQIRADGENPGAGHGKCAEIALVSDRLRSIEDRDGKAIGTPDDIRSAMSGALVYSLQIGEQDSPTGLKKHGDYKEPCRSCSRILPLIGVTAHV
;
A
#
# COMPACT_ATOMS: atom_id res chain seq x y z
N MET A 1 -5.73 23.42 0.54
CA MET A 1 -5.30 22.07 0.15
C MET A 1 -3.89 22.18 -0.39
N SER A 2 -2.93 21.50 0.25
CA SER A 2 -1.57 21.41 -0.30
C SER A 2 -1.61 20.65 -1.62
N PRO A 3 -0.82 21.04 -2.64
CA PRO A 3 -0.74 20.28 -3.88
C PRO A 3 -0.34 18.84 -3.59
N GLN A 4 -0.88 17.90 -4.37
CA GLN A 4 -0.55 16.50 -4.22
C GLN A 4 0.95 16.29 -4.42
N PRO A 5 1.63 15.57 -3.51
CA PRO A 5 3.04 15.29 -3.69
C PRO A 5 3.25 14.38 -4.90
N ASP A 6 4.22 14.74 -5.74
CA ASP A 6 4.53 14.00 -6.98
C ASP A 6 5.01 12.56 -6.74
N TRP A 7 5.47 12.26 -5.51
CA TRP A 7 5.90 10.92 -5.12
C TRP A 7 4.74 9.95 -4.85
N HIS A 8 3.54 10.43 -4.50
CA HIS A 8 2.42 9.55 -4.15
C HIS A 8 1.85 8.86 -5.39
N GLY A 9 1.82 7.52 -5.35
CA GLY A 9 1.37 6.63 -6.41
C GLY A 9 2.32 6.55 -7.60
N GLN A 10 3.57 7.01 -7.46
CA GLN A 10 4.62 6.86 -8.46
C GLN A 10 4.87 5.38 -8.77
N SER A 11 4.93 4.54 -7.74
CA SER A 11 5.23 3.10 -7.88
C SER A 11 4.18 2.34 -8.72
N ALA A 12 2.93 2.79 -8.72
CA ALA A 12 1.87 2.18 -9.53
C ALA A 12 1.92 2.60 -11.00
N GLY A 13 2.47 3.78 -11.31
CA GLY A 13 2.64 4.27 -12.67
C GLY A 13 1.37 4.17 -13.51
N LYS A 14 1.40 3.35 -14.56
CA LYS A 14 0.28 3.17 -15.51
C LYS A 14 -0.59 1.94 -15.20
N MET A 15 -0.32 1.23 -14.11
CA MET A 15 -1.14 0.10 -13.68
C MET A 15 -2.57 0.55 -13.34
N LYS A 16 -3.50 -0.40 -13.28
CA LYS A 16 -4.86 -0.11 -12.83
C LYS A 16 -4.87 0.02 -11.31
N HIS A 17 -5.18 1.20 -10.80
CA HIS A 17 -5.18 1.52 -9.37
C HIS A 17 -6.04 2.74 -9.04
N HIS A 18 -6.41 2.88 -7.77
CA HIS A 18 -7.05 4.06 -7.23
C HIS A 18 -6.23 4.62 -6.07
N ARG A 19 -6.16 5.95 -5.96
CA ARG A 19 -5.53 6.65 -4.85
C ARG A 19 -6.32 7.90 -4.48
N ARG A 20 -6.27 8.24 -3.20
CA ARG A 20 -6.67 9.56 -2.72
C ARG A 20 -5.43 10.37 -2.40
N ASP A 21 -5.71 11.63 -2.14
CA ASP A 21 -4.76 12.65 -1.82
C ASP A 21 -3.97 12.32 -0.55
N ALA A 22 -2.67 12.61 -0.54
CA ALA A 22 -1.85 12.54 0.68
C ALA A 22 -2.24 13.69 1.63
N LEU A 23 -2.28 13.40 2.92
CA LEU A 23 -2.71 14.33 3.97
C LEU A 23 -1.61 14.52 5.01
N ASP A 24 -1.40 15.76 5.43
CA ASP A 24 -0.64 16.07 6.63
C ASP A 24 -1.59 16.09 7.84
N VAL A 25 -1.33 15.18 8.78
CA VAL A 25 -2.09 14.96 10.01
C VAL A 25 -1.24 15.17 11.26
N ASN A 26 -0.05 15.80 11.14
CA ASN A 26 0.83 16.08 12.29
C ASN A 26 0.20 16.95 13.37
N HIS A 27 -0.85 17.71 13.03
CA HIS A 27 -1.60 18.56 13.95
C HIS A 27 -2.60 17.78 14.83
N LEU A 28 -2.86 16.51 14.53
CA LEU A 28 -3.78 15.65 15.26
C LEU A 28 -3.04 14.85 16.35
N SER A 29 -3.74 14.51 17.43
CA SER A 29 -3.24 13.53 18.42
C SER A 29 -3.07 12.14 17.80
N GLU A 30 -2.29 11.25 18.44
CA GLU A 30 -2.06 9.90 17.91
C GLU A 30 -3.36 9.11 17.70
N GLU A 31 -4.34 9.23 18.59
CA GLU A 31 -5.64 8.57 18.47
C GLU A 31 -6.45 9.12 17.29
N GLU A 32 -6.44 10.44 17.10
CA GLU A 32 -7.08 11.10 15.96
C GLU A 32 -6.39 10.73 14.63
N GLN A 33 -5.07 10.58 14.62
CA GLN A 33 -4.33 10.12 13.45
C GLN A 33 -4.71 8.67 13.08
N ARG A 34 -4.83 7.78 14.06
CA ARG A 34 -5.31 6.39 13.84
C ARG A 34 -6.75 6.37 13.33
N THR A 35 -7.60 7.22 13.89
CA THR A 35 -8.98 7.38 13.41
C THR A 35 -9.02 7.90 11.98
N ALA A 36 -8.16 8.87 11.63
CA ALA A 36 -8.02 9.37 10.28
C ALA A 36 -7.53 8.28 9.32
N LEU A 37 -6.56 7.45 9.72
CA LEU A 37 -6.06 6.31 8.93
C LEU A 37 -7.21 5.38 8.52
N VAL A 38 -8.05 4.96 9.48
CA VAL A 38 -9.20 4.09 9.20
C VAL A 38 -10.21 4.78 8.29
N ARG A 39 -10.56 6.04 8.59
CA ARG A 39 -11.52 6.82 7.82
C ARG A 39 -11.10 7.01 6.36
N GLU A 40 -9.87 7.43 6.11
CA GLU A 40 -9.38 7.68 4.75
C GLU A 40 -9.21 6.38 3.95
N THR A 41 -8.83 5.29 4.61
CA THR A 41 -8.77 3.96 3.96
C THR A 41 -10.17 3.48 3.56
N ARG A 42 -11.19 3.70 4.41
CA ARG A 42 -12.59 3.42 4.07
C ARG A 42 -13.05 4.29 2.90
N ALA A 43 -12.77 5.58 2.94
CA ALA A 43 -13.15 6.49 1.86
C ALA A 43 -12.49 6.08 0.52
N LEU A 44 -11.23 5.65 0.54
CA LEU A 44 -10.57 5.09 -0.64
C LEU A 44 -11.28 3.85 -1.17
N ALA A 45 -11.64 2.90 -0.29
CA ALA A 45 -12.32 1.68 -0.70
C ALA A 45 -13.64 2.00 -1.40
N ASP A 46 -14.44 2.87 -0.79
CA ASP A 46 -15.71 3.36 -1.31
C ASP A 46 -15.53 4.06 -2.67
N ASP A 47 -14.63 5.03 -2.76
CA ASP A 47 -14.37 5.80 -3.98
C ASP A 47 -13.95 4.88 -5.13
N ALA A 48 -13.03 3.95 -4.87
CA ALA A 48 -12.55 3.02 -5.89
C ALA A 48 -13.65 2.07 -6.39
N GLN A 49 -14.57 1.64 -5.51
CA GLN A 49 -15.69 0.78 -5.91
C GLN A 49 -16.75 1.54 -6.72
N LYS A 50 -17.06 2.76 -6.27
CA LYS A 50 -18.13 3.63 -6.80
C LYS A 50 -17.69 4.43 -8.03
N GLN A 51 -16.39 4.55 -8.28
CA GLN A 51 -15.86 5.20 -9.47
C GLN A 51 -16.54 4.69 -10.73
N GLU A 52 -16.87 5.61 -11.65
CA GLU A 52 -17.49 5.24 -12.91
C GLU A 52 -16.59 4.34 -13.75
N ALA A 53 -17.20 3.39 -14.46
CA ALA A 53 -16.47 2.55 -15.40
C ALA A 53 -16.04 3.37 -16.63
N GLY A 54 -14.83 3.12 -17.13
CA GLY A 54 -14.35 3.75 -18.35
C GLY A 54 -12.88 4.15 -18.31
N HIS A 55 -12.53 5.11 -19.16
CA HIS A 55 -11.19 5.67 -19.26
C HIS A 55 -10.98 6.75 -18.19
N ASN A 56 -10.68 6.32 -16.98
CA ASN A 56 -10.35 7.23 -15.90
C ASN A 56 -8.86 7.66 -15.97
N PRO A 57 -8.53 8.85 -15.43
CA PRO A 57 -7.15 9.26 -15.20
C PRO A 57 -6.35 8.23 -14.39
N PRO A 58 -5.01 8.20 -14.52
CA PRO A 58 -4.16 7.37 -13.66
C PRO A 58 -4.48 7.60 -12.17
N GLY A 59 -4.58 6.52 -11.41
CA GLY A 59 -4.91 6.58 -9.98
C GLY A 59 -6.38 6.88 -9.66
N LYS A 60 -7.27 6.88 -10.65
CA LYS A 60 -8.72 7.05 -10.46
C LYS A 60 -9.51 5.90 -11.08
N ASP A 61 -8.96 4.69 -11.08
CA ASP A 61 -9.64 3.54 -11.66
C ASP A 61 -10.77 3.01 -10.80
N ARG A 62 -11.78 2.46 -11.46
CA ARG A 62 -12.80 1.63 -10.81
C ARG A 62 -12.25 0.25 -10.49
N LEU A 63 -12.38 -0.17 -9.23
CA LEU A 63 -11.94 -1.46 -8.72
C LEU A 63 -13.10 -2.18 -8.04
N VAL A 64 -13.52 -3.31 -8.62
CA VAL A 64 -14.66 -4.09 -8.13
C VAL A 64 -14.26 -5.21 -7.17
N LYS A 65 -13.00 -5.67 -7.23
CA LYS A 65 -12.38 -6.65 -6.33
C LYS A 65 -10.91 -6.28 -6.15
N ALA A 66 -10.55 -5.79 -4.98
CA ALA A 66 -9.20 -5.28 -4.70
C ALA A 66 -8.97 -5.12 -3.19
N CYS A 67 -7.82 -4.57 -2.81
CA CYS A 67 -7.51 -4.09 -1.47
C CYS A 67 -7.38 -2.56 -1.50
N ALA A 68 -7.97 -1.86 -0.54
CA ALA A 68 -7.61 -0.49 -0.19
C ALA A 68 -6.60 -0.54 0.96
N GLY A 69 -5.59 0.32 0.92
CA GLY A 69 -4.64 0.48 2.01
C GLY A 69 -4.45 1.95 2.37
N GLY A 70 -4.25 2.21 3.65
CA GLY A 70 -3.75 3.47 4.17
C GLY A 70 -2.43 3.26 4.90
N LEU A 71 -1.51 4.21 4.79
CA LEU A 71 -0.25 4.25 5.51
C LEU A 71 -0.16 5.59 6.26
N LEU A 72 0.04 5.51 7.57
CA LEU A 72 0.35 6.64 8.45
C LEU A 72 1.82 6.53 8.87
N HIS A 73 2.61 7.56 8.57
CA HIS A 73 4.03 7.60 8.92
C HIS A 73 4.50 9.06 9.07
N GLU A 74 5.10 9.41 10.22
CA GLU A 74 5.57 10.78 10.54
C GLU A 74 4.50 11.86 10.27
N GLY A 75 3.27 11.58 10.71
CA GLY A 75 2.09 12.42 10.49
C GLY A 75 1.74 12.68 9.03
N THR A 76 2.29 11.91 8.09
CA THR A 76 1.83 11.85 6.70
C THR A 76 0.91 10.64 6.54
N LEU A 77 -0.33 10.88 6.09
CA LEU A 77 -1.29 9.84 5.75
C LEU A 77 -1.41 9.74 4.24
N THR A 78 -1.21 8.53 3.73
CA THR A 78 -1.36 8.21 2.31
C THR A 78 -2.32 7.06 2.12
N SER A 79 -3.08 7.04 1.03
CA SER A 79 -3.98 5.93 0.73
C SER A 79 -3.93 5.53 -0.75
N HIS A 80 -3.84 4.22 -0.98
CA HIS A 80 -3.65 3.64 -2.30
C HIS A 80 -4.24 2.23 -2.33
N THR A 81 -4.75 1.79 -3.48
CA THR A 81 -5.25 0.42 -3.62
C THR A 81 -4.16 -0.55 -4.07
N SER A 82 -4.42 -1.84 -4.00
CA SER A 82 -3.67 -2.83 -4.77
C SER A 82 -3.75 -2.53 -6.27
N SER A 83 -2.71 -2.91 -7.01
CA SER A 83 -2.58 -2.61 -8.44
C SER A 83 -2.75 -3.87 -9.30
N THR A 84 -3.33 -3.70 -10.49
CA THR A 84 -3.46 -4.79 -11.49
C THR A 84 -2.94 -4.36 -12.86
N LYS A 85 -2.63 -5.33 -13.72
CA LYS A 85 -2.01 -5.10 -15.02
C LYS A 85 -2.85 -4.11 -15.86
N ARG A 86 -2.21 -3.10 -16.43
CA ARG A 86 -2.81 -2.13 -17.36
C ARG A 86 -1.72 -1.51 -18.23
N HIS A 87 -2.06 -1.14 -19.47
CA HIS A 87 -1.15 -0.43 -20.38
C HIS A 87 0.25 -1.06 -20.53
N GLY A 88 0.31 -2.40 -20.58
CA GLY A 88 1.58 -3.14 -20.71
C GLY A 88 2.36 -3.31 -19.40
N GLN A 89 2.08 -2.52 -18.37
CA GLN A 89 2.71 -2.64 -17.05
C GLN A 89 2.01 -3.72 -16.23
N SER A 90 2.79 -4.69 -15.73
CA SER A 90 2.27 -5.83 -14.96
C SER A 90 2.78 -5.91 -13.51
N GLN A 91 3.77 -5.09 -13.17
CA GLN A 91 4.40 -5.02 -11.86
C GLN A 91 4.56 -3.55 -11.43
N LEU A 92 4.57 -3.33 -10.10
CA LEU A 92 4.89 -2.04 -9.53
C LEU A 92 6.36 -1.69 -9.80
N ASP A 93 6.65 -0.41 -9.96
CA ASP A 93 8.01 0.14 -9.93
C ASP A 93 8.44 0.35 -8.47
N VAL A 94 8.73 -0.76 -7.79
CA VAL A 94 9.01 -0.80 -6.35
C VAL A 94 10.38 -0.21 -6.04
N HIS A 95 10.49 0.45 -4.89
CA HIS A 95 11.75 0.93 -4.34
C HIS A 95 12.83 -0.17 -4.34
N PRO A 96 14.05 0.06 -4.87
CA PRO A 96 15.05 -1.00 -5.04
C PRO A 96 15.32 -1.82 -3.79
N ALA A 97 15.49 -1.17 -2.63
CA ALA A 97 15.67 -1.87 -1.36
C ALA A 97 14.45 -2.72 -0.98
N LEU A 98 13.22 -2.23 -1.20
CA LEU A 98 11.99 -2.98 -0.90
C LEU A 98 11.80 -4.13 -1.91
N LYS A 99 12.25 -3.95 -3.16
CA LYS A 99 12.28 -5.02 -4.15
C LYS A 99 13.20 -6.17 -3.72
N ASN A 100 14.36 -5.87 -3.14
CA ASN A 100 15.24 -6.92 -2.60
C ASN A 100 14.55 -7.72 -1.48
N VAL A 101 13.78 -7.04 -0.60
CA VAL A 101 12.99 -7.71 0.45
C VAL A 101 11.88 -8.58 -0.15
N LEU A 102 11.17 -8.08 -1.18
CA LEU A 102 10.15 -8.86 -1.90
C LEU A 102 10.73 -10.14 -2.48
N ASP A 103 11.83 -10.03 -3.22
CA ASP A 103 12.49 -11.16 -3.87
C ASP A 103 12.98 -12.19 -2.83
N GLN A 104 13.52 -11.72 -1.69
CA GLN A 104 13.91 -12.58 -0.58
C GLN A 104 12.72 -13.34 0.00
N VAL A 105 11.62 -12.63 0.30
CA VAL A 105 10.41 -13.26 0.86
C VAL A 105 9.75 -14.20 -0.13
N GLU A 106 9.75 -13.88 -1.42
CA GLU A 106 9.28 -14.77 -2.48
C GLU A 106 10.04 -16.10 -2.45
N ASN A 107 11.37 -16.03 -2.44
CA ASN A 107 12.23 -17.22 -2.40
C ASN A 107 11.99 -18.05 -1.13
N GLN A 108 11.81 -17.40 0.02
CA GLN A 108 11.52 -18.11 1.27
C GLN A 108 10.17 -18.81 1.22
N ILE A 109 9.11 -18.14 0.74
CA ILE A 109 7.78 -18.76 0.58
C ILE A 109 7.88 -20.00 -0.33
N ARG A 110 8.63 -19.91 -1.43
CA ARG A 110 8.82 -21.04 -2.36
C ARG A 110 9.63 -22.17 -1.75
N ALA A 111 10.66 -21.85 -0.96
CA ALA A 111 11.47 -22.83 -0.23
C ALA A 111 10.63 -23.59 0.81
N ASP A 112 9.63 -22.94 1.40
CA ASP A 112 8.66 -23.56 2.32
C ASP A 112 7.60 -24.42 1.58
N GLY A 113 7.68 -24.54 0.25
CA GLY A 113 6.72 -25.28 -0.57
C GLY A 113 5.39 -24.54 -0.79
N GLU A 114 5.32 -23.25 -0.46
CA GLU A 114 4.13 -22.42 -0.61
C GLU A 114 4.15 -21.60 -1.91
N ASN A 115 2.98 -21.10 -2.32
CA ASN A 115 2.85 -20.16 -3.45
C ASN A 115 2.74 -18.71 -2.93
N PRO A 116 3.60 -17.77 -3.33
CA PRO A 116 3.50 -16.35 -2.96
C PRO A 116 2.15 -15.71 -3.31
N GLY A 117 1.47 -16.25 -4.32
CA GLY A 117 0.19 -15.79 -4.84
C GLY A 117 0.35 -14.81 -5.99
N ALA A 118 -0.63 -14.78 -6.89
CA ALA A 118 -0.60 -13.93 -8.08
C ALA A 118 -0.54 -12.42 -7.78
N GLY A 119 -0.86 -12.02 -6.54
CA GLY A 119 -0.80 -10.64 -6.07
C GLY A 119 0.54 -10.22 -5.45
N HIS A 120 1.53 -11.11 -5.33
CA HIS A 120 2.84 -10.79 -4.75
C HIS A 120 3.44 -9.54 -5.40
N GLY A 121 3.91 -8.60 -4.57
CA GLY A 121 4.49 -7.33 -5.02
C GLY A 121 3.50 -6.29 -5.58
N LYS A 122 2.18 -6.54 -5.55
CA LYS A 122 1.15 -5.64 -6.10
C LYS A 122 0.12 -5.16 -5.07
N CYS A 123 0.37 -5.48 -3.81
CA CYS A 123 -0.51 -5.11 -2.70
C CYS A 123 -0.43 -3.59 -2.42
N ALA A 124 -1.47 -3.05 -1.79
CA ALA A 124 -1.54 -1.63 -1.46
C ALA A 124 -0.37 -1.21 -0.57
N GLU A 125 -0.02 -2.07 0.40
CA GLU A 125 1.05 -1.87 1.36
C GLU A 125 2.41 -1.67 0.67
N ILE A 126 2.68 -2.44 -0.39
CA ILE A 126 3.94 -2.34 -1.13
C ILE A 126 4.02 -1.02 -1.89
N ALA A 127 2.94 -0.59 -2.55
CA ALA A 127 2.90 0.70 -3.24
C ALA A 127 3.13 1.85 -2.25
N LEU A 128 2.38 1.85 -1.13
CA LEU A 128 2.46 2.90 -0.10
C LEU A 128 3.85 3.02 0.52
N VAL A 129 4.45 1.89 0.93
CA VAL A 129 5.79 1.89 1.50
C VAL A 129 6.81 2.33 0.45
N SER A 130 6.73 1.80 -0.77
CA SER A 130 7.64 2.15 -1.87
C SER A 130 7.67 3.65 -2.14
N ASP A 131 6.48 4.26 -2.28
CA ASP A 131 6.34 5.71 -2.49
C ASP A 131 6.86 6.51 -1.30
N ARG A 132 6.60 6.04 -0.06
CA ARG A 132 7.10 6.72 1.14
C ARG A 132 8.62 6.68 1.26
N LEU A 133 9.26 5.57 0.90
CA LEU A 133 10.73 5.47 0.90
C LEU A 133 11.35 6.49 -0.05
N ARG A 134 10.82 6.61 -1.28
CA ARG A 134 11.27 7.65 -2.23
C ARG A 134 11.13 9.05 -1.66
N SER A 135 9.98 9.35 -1.06
CA SER A 135 9.75 10.63 -0.41
C SER A 135 10.75 10.93 0.70
N ILE A 136 11.19 9.92 1.46
CA ILE A 136 12.19 10.07 2.52
C ILE A 136 13.57 10.32 1.91
N GLU A 137 13.96 9.56 0.89
CA GLU A 137 15.22 9.77 0.17
C GLU A 137 15.30 11.18 -0.44
N ASP A 138 14.23 11.64 -1.09
CA ASP A 138 14.14 12.97 -1.70
C ASP A 138 14.20 14.09 -0.64
N ARG A 139 13.56 13.89 0.52
CA ARG A 139 13.56 14.85 1.62
C ARG A 139 14.92 14.94 2.32
N ASP A 140 15.52 13.80 2.61
CA ASP A 140 16.69 13.69 3.49
C ASP A 140 18.01 13.64 2.72
N GLY A 141 17.97 13.46 1.39
CA GLY A 141 19.15 13.31 0.54
C GLY A 141 19.97 12.05 0.85
N LYS A 142 19.38 11.07 1.53
CA LYS A 142 20.04 9.84 1.96
C LYS A 142 19.40 8.63 1.28
N ALA A 143 20.23 7.83 0.62
CA ALA A 143 19.80 6.58 0.01
C ALA A 143 19.46 5.52 1.07
N ILE A 144 18.40 4.76 0.80
CA ILE A 144 17.92 3.60 1.56
C ILE A 144 18.30 2.36 0.76
N GLY A 145 19.35 1.64 1.18
CA GLY A 145 19.92 0.53 0.40
C GLY A 145 19.51 -0.85 0.87
N THR A 146 19.23 -1.00 2.17
CA THR A 146 19.12 -2.30 2.84
C THR A 146 17.80 -2.47 3.60
N PRO A 147 17.41 -3.71 3.96
CA PRO A 147 16.24 -3.94 4.80
C PRO A 147 16.30 -3.22 6.16
N ASP A 148 17.49 -3.10 6.76
CA ASP A 148 17.67 -2.39 8.04
C ASP A 148 17.56 -0.86 7.86
N ASP A 149 17.99 -0.31 6.71
CA ASP A 149 17.71 1.09 6.37
C ASP A 149 16.21 1.32 6.26
N ILE A 150 15.47 0.44 5.58
CA ILE A 150 14.01 0.54 5.47
C ILE A 150 13.38 0.48 6.87
N ARG A 151 13.78 -0.48 7.70
CA ARG A 151 13.25 -0.63 9.06
C ARG A 151 13.45 0.63 9.88
N SER A 152 14.64 1.23 9.78
CA SER A 152 14.96 2.47 10.48
C SER A 152 14.13 3.64 9.94
N ALA A 153 14.03 3.76 8.61
CA ALA A 153 13.29 4.82 7.94
C ALA A 153 11.78 4.72 8.13
N MET A 154 11.22 3.52 8.33
CA MET A 154 9.78 3.27 8.49
C MET A 154 9.37 3.05 9.95
N SER A 155 10.25 3.36 10.91
CA SER A 155 9.97 3.17 12.33
C SER A 155 8.71 3.92 12.76
N GLY A 156 7.77 3.21 13.39
CA GLY A 156 6.49 3.77 13.83
C GLY A 156 5.42 3.87 12.74
N ALA A 157 5.71 3.42 11.52
CA ALA A 157 4.71 3.39 10.45
C ALA A 157 3.58 2.38 10.73
N LEU A 158 2.36 2.80 10.45
CA LEU A 158 1.15 1.99 10.57
C LEU A 158 0.50 1.82 9.20
N VAL A 159 0.07 0.59 8.89
CA VAL A 159 -0.70 0.29 7.68
C VAL A 159 -2.04 -0.32 8.04
N TYR A 160 -3.11 0.12 7.38
CA TYR A 160 -4.46 -0.42 7.56
C TYR A 160 -5.04 -0.80 6.20
N SER A 161 -5.64 -1.98 6.10
CA SER A 161 -6.09 -2.54 4.83
C SER A 161 -7.55 -2.99 4.90
N LEU A 162 -8.29 -2.68 3.84
CA LEU A 162 -9.70 -3.02 3.68
C LEU A 162 -9.94 -3.77 2.36
N GLN A 163 -10.91 -4.69 2.37
CA GLN A 163 -11.39 -5.34 1.17
C GLN A 163 -12.25 -4.38 0.34
N ILE A 164 -12.04 -4.35 -0.98
CA ILE A 164 -12.92 -3.67 -1.93
C ILE A 164 -13.76 -4.71 -2.66
N GLY A 165 -15.09 -4.60 -2.53
CA GLY A 165 -16.02 -5.56 -3.11
C GLY A 165 -16.02 -6.91 -2.40
N GLU A 166 -16.80 -7.87 -2.90
CA GLU A 166 -16.88 -9.20 -2.28
C GLU A 166 -15.85 -10.16 -2.89
N GLN A 167 -15.10 -10.85 -2.03
CA GLN A 167 -14.09 -11.80 -2.44
C GLN A 167 -13.92 -12.93 -1.43
N ASP A 168 -13.85 -14.16 -1.93
CA ASP A 168 -13.44 -15.31 -1.13
C ASP A 168 -11.99 -15.17 -0.68
N SER A 169 -11.74 -15.50 0.58
CA SER A 169 -10.41 -15.51 1.17
C SER A 169 -10.20 -16.81 1.96
N PRO A 170 -8.95 -17.17 2.30
CA PRO A 170 -8.67 -18.33 3.12
C PRO A 170 -9.37 -18.31 4.49
N THR A 171 -9.73 -17.12 5.00
CA THR A 171 -10.43 -16.92 6.28
C THR A 171 -11.94 -16.75 6.13
N GLY A 172 -12.48 -17.00 4.93
CA GLY A 172 -13.90 -16.87 4.61
C GLY A 172 -14.20 -15.75 3.61
N LEU A 173 -15.48 -15.56 3.29
CA LEU A 173 -15.94 -14.48 2.42
C LEU A 173 -15.68 -13.12 3.09
N LYS A 174 -14.93 -12.25 2.41
CA LYS A 174 -14.72 -10.86 2.84
C LYS A 174 -15.63 -9.96 2.01
N LYS A 175 -16.40 -9.11 2.69
CA LYS A 175 -17.27 -8.10 2.08
C LYS A 175 -16.50 -6.80 1.87
N HIS A 176 -17.08 -5.93 1.06
CA HIS A 176 -16.57 -4.58 0.90
C HIS A 176 -16.50 -3.88 2.25
N GLY A 177 -15.34 -3.29 2.56
CA GLY A 177 -15.09 -2.57 3.79
C GLY A 177 -14.74 -3.46 5.00
N ASP A 178 -14.66 -4.78 4.84
CA ASP A 178 -14.11 -5.64 5.89
C ASP A 178 -12.60 -5.42 6.01
N TYR A 179 -12.09 -5.52 7.23
CA TYR A 179 -10.65 -5.58 7.46
C TYR A 179 -10.04 -6.74 6.66
N LYS A 180 -8.96 -6.42 5.95
CA LYS A 180 -8.20 -7.36 5.15
C LYS A 180 -6.82 -7.55 5.76
N GLU A 181 -6.58 -8.74 6.27
CA GLU A 181 -5.31 -9.13 6.82
C GLU A 181 -4.21 -9.04 5.75
N PRO A 182 -2.95 -8.72 6.14
CA PRO A 182 -1.82 -8.79 5.23
C PRO A 182 -1.78 -10.15 4.52
N CYS A 183 -1.62 -10.13 3.19
CA CYS A 183 -1.47 -11.37 2.44
C CYS A 183 -0.22 -12.14 2.88
N ARG A 184 -0.09 -13.41 2.49
CA ARG A 184 1.07 -14.28 2.81
C ARG A 184 2.44 -13.60 2.66
N SER A 185 2.60 -12.77 1.62
CA SER A 185 3.84 -12.01 1.43
C SER A 185 3.95 -10.84 2.39
N CYS A 186 2.92 -9.99 2.46
CA CYS A 186 2.92 -8.80 3.33
C CYS A 186 3.03 -9.18 4.82
N SER A 187 2.45 -10.30 5.27
CA SER A 187 2.58 -10.75 6.66
C SER A 187 4.02 -11.10 7.04
N ARG A 188 4.86 -11.49 6.07
CA ARG A 188 6.30 -11.71 6.25
C ARG A 188 7.11 -10.42 6.04
N ILE A 189 6.72 -9.58 5.08
CA ILE A 189 7.45 -8.35 4.72
C ILE A 189 7.31 -7.27 5.79
N LEU A 190 6.09 -6.94 6.22
CA LEU A 190 5.82 -5.78 7.08
C LEU A 190 6.68 -5.76 8.36
N PRO A 191 6.81 -6.87 9.12
CA PRO A 191 7.68 -6.91 10.28
C PRO A 191 9.17 -6.73 9.95
N LEU A 192 9.65 -7.26 8.82
CA LEU A 192 11.05 -7.13 8.41
C LEU A 192 11.45 -5.68 8.17
N ILE A 193 10.50 -4.88 7.66
CA ILE A 193 10.70 -3.49 7.27
C ILE A 193 10.19 -2.47 8.31
N GLY A 194 9.83 -2.91 9.51
CA GLY A 194 9.44 -2.02 10.61
C GLY A 194 8.03 -1.40 10.50
N VAL A 195 7.18 -1.92 9.62
CA VAL A 195 5.79 -1.43 9.44
C VAL A 195 4.84 -2.33 10.22
N THR A 196 3.93 -1.73 10.99
CA THR A 196 2.94 -2.47 11.79
C THR A 196 1.57 -2.44 11.12
N ALA A 197 0.93 -3.60 11.00
CA ALA A 197 -0.47 -3.68 10.59
C ALA A 197 -1.38 -3.22 11.75
N HIS A 198 -2.15 -2.16 11.51
CA HIS A 198 -3.19 -1.68 12.41
C HIS A 198 -4.43 -2.57 12.25
N VAL A 199 -5.09 -2.93 13.36
CA VAL A 199 -6.29 -3.77 13.43
C VAL A 199 -7.39 -3.06 14.17
#